data_AF-A0A2D1UB11-F1
#
_entry.id   AF-A0A2D1UB11-F1
#
_cell.length_a   1.000
_cell.length_b   1.000
_cell.length_c   1.000
_cell.angle_alpha   90.00
_cell.angle_beta   90.00
_cell.angle_gamma   90.00
#
_symmetry.space_group_name_H-M   'P 1'
#
loop_
_entity.id
_entity.type
_entity.pdbx_description
1 polymer ?
#
loop_
_entity_poly.entity_id
_entity_poly.type
_entity_poly.pdbx_seq_one_letter_code
_entity_poly.pdbx_strand_id
1 'polypeptide(L)'
;MIYAKKKVQQTAHLAAQTAKIIANVKELQEKNLLRIEGNEVYVYPEILKDKPTALNWIKCLHLYCMLKKRFKESDSLFFKDFTTGEQIGAYKNKKANVSIFT
;
A
#
# COMPACT_ATOMS: atom_id res chain seq x y z
N MET A 1 -10.59 -24.38 -32.15
CA MET A 1 -10.97 -23.60 -30.93
C MET A 1 -9.74 -22.90 -30.38
N ILE A 2 -9.93 -21.66 -29.93
CA ILE A 2 -8.93 -20.63 -29.66
C ILE A 2 -8.20 -20.88 -28.33
N TYR A 3 -6.86 -20.95 -28.34
CA TYR A 3 -6.06 -20.79 -27.12
C TYR A 3 -4.85 -19.90 -27.35
N ALA A 4 -5.10 -18.62 -27.65
CA ALA A 4 -4.07 -17.60 -27.56
C ALA A 4 -4.73 -16.23 -27.35
N LYS A 5 -4.93 -15.83 -26.09
CA LYS A 5 -5.15 -14.45 -25.61
C LYS A 5 -5.50 -14.47 -24.12
N LYS A 6 -4.51 -14.66 -23.23
CA LYS A 6 -4.72 -14.37 -21.79
C LYS A 6 -3.53 -13.71 -21.07
N LYS A 7 -2.35 -13.62 -21.72
CA LYS A 7 -1.15 -13.04 -21.09
C LYS A 7 -1.00 -11.52 -21.23
N VAL A 8 -1.60 -10.88 -22.24
CA VAL A 8 -1.40 -9.43 -22.49
C VAL A 8 -2.36 -8.55 -21.68
N GLN A 9 -3.54 -9.08 -21.30
CA GLN A 9 -4.57 -8.32 -20.61
C GLN A 9 -4.24 -8.11 -19.12
N GLN A 10 -3.53 -9.06 -18.51
CA GLN A 10 -3.10 -8.98 -17.11
C GLN A 10 -2.07 -7.85 -16.89
N THR A 11 -1.13 -7.67 -17.82
CA THR A 11 -0.06 -6.67 -17.73
C THR A 11 -0.56 -5.24 -17.91
N ALA A 12 -1.49 -4.99 -18.84
CA ALA A 12 -2.11 -3.68 -19.00
C ALA A 12 -2.94 -3.28 -17.77
N HIS A 13 -3.66 -4.24 -17.18
CA HIS A 13 -4.43 -4.02 -15.96
C HIS A 13 -3.52 -3.71 -14.75
N LEU A 14 -2.38 -4.42 -14.64
CA LEU A 14 -1.37 -4.17 -13.61
C LEU A 14 -0.75 -2.78 -13.73
N ALA A 15 -0.43 -2.31 -14.94
CA ALA A 15 0.12 -0.97 -15.17
C ALA A 15 -0.90 0.12 -14.80
N ALA A 16 -2.16 -0.02 -15.23
CA ALA A 16 -3.24 0.92 -14.89
C ALA A 16 -3.53 0.94 -13.38
N GLN A 17 -3.55 -0.23 -12.73
CA GLN A 17 -3.72 -0.35 -11.28
C GLN A 17 -2.56 0.30 -10.52
N THR A 18 -1.34 0.12 -11.01
CA THR A 18 -0.13 0.72 -10.44
C THR A 18 -0.16 2.25 -10.56
N ALA A 19 -0.55 2.78 -11.73
CA ALA A 19 -0.71 4.22 -11.93
C ALA A 19 -1.76 4.81 -10.98
N LYS A 20 -2.89 4.12 -10.79
CA LYS A 20 -3.93 4.53 -9.84
C LYS A 20 -3.42 4.54 -8.40
N ILE A 21 -2.66 3.52 -7.99
CA ILE A 21 -2.04 3.48 -6.65
C ILE A 21 -1.10 4.68 -6.46
N ILE A 22 -0.23 4.96 -7.44
CA ILE A 22 0.70 6.09 -7.38
C ILE A 22 -0.04 7.42 -7.28
N ALA A 23 -1.08 7.63 -8.09
CA ALA A 23 -1.89 8.85 -8.06
C ALA A 23 -2.57 9.04 -6.70
N ASN A 24 -3.24 8.00 -6.19
CA ASN A 24 -3.92 8.04 -4.90
C ASN A 24 -2.96 8.35 -3.75
N VAL A 25 -1.79 7.68 -3.72
CA VAL A 25 -0.80 7.92 -2.65
C VAL A 25 -0.27 9.35 -2.73
N LYS A 26 0.04 9.86 -3.93
CA LYS A 26 0.49 11.25 -4.10
C LYS A 26 -0.55 12.25 -3.60
N GLU A 27 -1.81 12.08 -3.97
CA GLU A 27 -2.89 12.98 -3.54
C GLU A 27 -3.06 12.98 -2.02
N LEU A 28 -2.93 11.82 -1.37
CA LEU A 28 -2.95 11.74 0.10
C LEU A 28 -1.75 12.43 0.75
N GLN A 29 -0.56 12.33 0.14
CA GLN A 29 0.62 13.04 0.61
C GLN A 29 0.46 14.57 0.47
N GLU A 30 -0.09 15.04 -0.65
CA GLU A 30 -0.38 16.46 -0.90
C GLU A 30 -1.40 17.01 0.10
N LYS A 31 -2.38 16.21 0.49
CA LYS A 31 -3.39 16.54 1.50
C LYS A 31 -2.88 16.39 2.95
N ASN A 32 -1.62 16.01 3.17
CA ASN A 32 -1.04 15.70 4.48
C ASN A 32 -1.80 14.61 5.27
N LEU A 33 -2.49 13.72 4.57
CA LEU A 33 -3.22 12.58 5.15
C LEU A 33 -2.35 11.33 5.26
N LEU A 34 -1.21 11.32 4.57
CA LEU A 34 -0.25 10.23 4.56
C LEU A 34 1.17 10.78 4.52
N ARG A 35 2.05 10.25 5.37
CA ARG A 35 3.48 10.57 5.36
C ARG A 35 4.29 9.28 5.33
N ILE A 36 5.37 9.28 4.56
CA ILE A 36 6.29 8.14 4.44
C ILE A 36 7.68 8.62 4.80
N GLU A 37 8.24 8.07 5.88
CA GLU A 37 9.57 8.39 6.40
C GLU A 37 10.36 7.10 6.57
N GLY A 38 11.36 6.89 5.71
CA GLY A 38 12.09 5.62 5.67
C GLY A 38 11.13 4.45 5.48
N ASN A 39 11.16 3.49 6.42
CA ASN A 39 10.33 2.28 6.48
C ASN A 39 9.04 2.45 7.28
N GLU A 40 8.67 3.69 7.61
CA GLU A 40 7.48 4.01 8.40
C GLU A 40 6.48 4.82 7.56
N VAL A 41 5.21 4.46 7.68
CA VAL A 41 4.08 5.12 7.03
C VAL A 41 3.13 5.60 8.10
N TYR A 42 2.97 6.91 8.20
CA TYR A 42 2.03 7.55 9.10
C TYR A 42 0.74 7.82 8.33
N VAL A 43 -0.38 7.32 8.85
CA VAL A 43 -1.71 7.44 8.23
C VAL A 43 -2.79 7.49 9.31
N TYR A 44 -3.87 8.22 9.04
CA TYR A 44 -5.05 8.23 9.92
C TYR A 44 -5.80 6.89 9.81
N PRO A 45 -6.09 6.19 10.93
CA PRO A 45 -6.87 4.96 10.90
C PRO A 45 -8.26 5.13 10.29
N GLU A 46 -8.83 6.33 10.34
CA GLU A 46 -10.13 6.65 9.76
C GLU A 46 -10.18 6.42 8.23
N ILE A 47 -9.04 6.48 7.56
CA ILE A 47 -8.91 6.17 6.12
C ILE A 47 -9.02 4.65 5.90
N LEU A 48 -8.61 3.87 6.90
CA LEU A 48 -8.73 2.42 6.94
C LEU A 48 -10.15 2.08 7.38
N LYS A 49 -11.09 2.08 6.44
CA LYS A 49 -12.52 1.85 6.71
C LYS A 49 -12.82 0.48 7.34
N ASP A 50 -12.18 -0.56 6.84
CA ASP A 50 -12.41 -1.95 7.21
C ASP A 50 -11.13 -2.78 7.02
N LYS A 51 -11.07 -3.95 7.68
CA LYS A 51 -9.91 -4.85 7.65
C LYS A 51 -9.44 -5.24 6.24
N PRO A 52 -10.30 -5.70 5.31
CA PRO A 52 -9.85 -6.05 3.96
C PRO A 52 -9.36 -4.83 3.17
N THR A 53 -10.02 -3.67 3.30
CA THR A 53 -9.57 -2.41 2.70
C THR A 53 -8.19 -2.02 3.23
N ALA A 54 -7.98 -2.11 4.54
CA ALA A 54 -6.70 -1.79 5.16
C ALA A 54 -5.56 -2.70 4.70
N LEU A 55 -5.80 -4.01 4.62
CA LEU A 55 -4.81 -4.96 4.11
C LEU A 55 -4.46 -4.69 2.64
N ASN A 56 -5.43 -4.30 1.82
CA ASN A 56 -5.18 -3.90 0.44
C ASN A 56 -4.35 -2.61 0.37
N TRP A 57 -4.68 -1.61 1.19
CA TRP A 57 -3.93 -0.36 1.32
C TRP A 57 -2.46 -0.60 1.67
N ILE A 58 -2.21 -1.46 2.66
CA ILE A 58 -0.84 -1.82 3.08
C ILE A 58 -0.04 -2.41 1.91
N LYS A 59 -0.64 -3.33 1.14
CA LYS A 59 -0.01 -3.92 -0.05
C LYS A 59 0.25 -2.87 -1.13
N CYS A 60 -0.71 -2.00 -1.40
CA CYS A 60 -0.58 -0.92 -2.39
C CYS A 60 0.54 0.06 -2.01
N LEU A 61 0.67 0.40 -0.73
CA LEU A 61 1.72 1.29 -0.23
C LEU A 61 3.10 0.64 -0.26
N HIS A 62 3.20 -0.66 0.07
CA HIS A 62 4.45 -1.40 -0.13
C HIS A 62 4.87 -1.39 -1.60
N LEU A 63 3.95 -1.66 -2.53
CA LEU A 63 4.20 -1.55 -3.97
C LEU A 63 4.67 -0.14 -4.38
N TYR A 64 4.00 0.91 -3.89
CA TYR A 64 4.41 2.28 -4.13
C TYR A 64 5.84 2.55 -3.66
N CYS A 65 6.19 2.08 -2.47
CA CYS A 65 7.53 2.26 -1.92
C CYS A 65 8.59 1.46 -2.69
N MET A 66 8.29 0.26 -3.16
CA MET A 66 9.18 -0.47 -4.08
C MET A 66 9.43 0.33 -5.37
N LEU A 67 8.37 0.91 -5.96
CA LEU A 67 8.45 1.63 -7.23
C LEU A 67 9.11 3.01 -7.14
N LYS A 68 8.92 3.74 -6.04
CA LYS A 68 9.34 5.15 -5.91
C LYS A 68 10.44 5.39 -4.88
N LYS A 69 10.61 4.49 -3.90
CA LYS A 69 11.56 4.65 -2.78
C LYS A 69 12.65 3.58 -2.76
N ARG A 70 12.78 2.78 -3.83
CA ARG A 70 13.79 1.70 -4.00
C ARG A 70 13.73 0.60 -2.95
N PHE A 71 12.57 0.36 -2.33
CA PHE A 71 12.42 -0.80 -1.46
C PHE A 71 12.50 -2.11 -2.24
N LYS A 72 13.09 -3.09 -1.57
CA LYS A 72 13.07 -4.49 -1.97
C LYS A 72 11.78 -5.13 -1.47
N GLU A 73 11.40 -6.24 -2.10
CA GLU A 73 10.23 -7.00 -1.67
C GLU A 73 10.36 -7.55 -0.24
N SER A 74 11.60 -7.79 0.21
CA SER A 74 11.93 -8.23 1.57
C SER A 74 11.85 -7.12 2.62
N ASP A 75 11.84 -5.85 2.20
CA ASP A 75 11.81 -4.74 3.14
C ASP A 75 10.47 -4.68 3.86
N SER A 76 10.55 -4.40 5.15
CA SER A 76 9.38 -4.26 6.00
C SER A 76 8.89 -2.81 5.96
N LEU A 77 7.57 -2.63 5.98
CA LEU A 77 6.92 -1.34 6.04
C LEU A 77 6.02 -1.29 7.27
N PHE A 78 6.28 -0.36 8.19
CA PHE A 78 5.52 -0.23 9.42
C PHE A 78 4.48 0.87 9.27
N PHE A 79 3.24 0.60 9.63
CA PHE A 79 2.15 1.54 9.56
C PHE A 79 1.85 2.06 10.96
N LYS A 80 1.91 3.37 11.12
CA LYS A 80 1.67 4.06 12.37
C LYS A 80 0.49 5.01 12.24
N ASP A 81 -0.23 5.16 13.34
CA ASP A 81 -1.22 6.22 13.51
C ASP A 81 -0.55 7.59 13.39
N PHE A 82 -1.13 8.49 12.61
CA PHE A 82 -0.58 9.83 12.40
C PHE A 82 -0.62 10.70 13.66
N THR A 83 -1.60 10.48 14.55
CA THR A 83 -1.85 11.24 15.78
C THR A 83 -1.16 10.62 16.99
N THR A 84 -1.28 9.30 17.20
CA THR A 84 -0.75 8.64 18.40
C THR A 84 0.66 8.07 18.20
N GLY A 85 1.08 7.88 16.95
CA GLY A 85 2.35 7.21 16.62
C GLY A 85 2.34 5.70 16.89
N GLU A 86 1.22 5.13 17.32
CA GLU A 86 1.09 3.71 17.59
C GLU A 86 1.11 2.88 16.31
N GLN A 87 1.69 1.68 16.37
CA GLN A 87 1.74 0.80 15.21
C GLN A 87 0.36 0.17 14.96
N ILE A 88 -0.29 0.60 13.88
CA ILE A 88 -1.62 0.13 13.47
C ILE A 88 -1.57 -1.01 12.46
N GLY A 89 -0.39 -1.29 11.90
CA GLY A 89 -0.19 -2.41 10.99
C GLY A 89 1.24 -2.50 10.48
N ALA A 90 1.51 -3.50 9.64
CA ALA A 90 2.80 -3.71 9.03
C ALA A 90 2.68 -4.56 7.77
N TYR A 91 3.61 -4.35 6.85
CA TYR A 91 3.96 -5.29 5.80
C TYR A 91 5.31 -5.92 6.17
N LYS A 92 5.31 -7.20 6.52
CA LYS A 92 6.52 -7.95 6.87
C LYS A 92 6.42 -9.36 6.33
N ASN A 93 7.53 -9.93 5.86
CA ASN A 93 7.58 -11.30 5.32
C ASN A 93 6.54 -11.54 4.21
N LYS A 94 6.38 -10.57 3.31
CA LYS A 94 5.39 -10.59 2.21
C LYS A 94 3.92 -10.69 2.65
N LYS A 95 3.63 -10.39 3.93
CA LYS A 95 2.28 -10.43 4.50
C LYS A 95 1.93 -9.06 5.08
N ALA A 96 0.73 -8.60 4.75
CA ALA A 96 0.11 -7.44 5.40
C ALA A 96 -0.59 -7.89 6.67
N ASN A 97 -0.42 -7.15 7.75
CA ASN A 97 -1.19 -7.28 8.99
C ASN A 97 -1.73 -5.91 9.40
N VAL A 98 -2.84 -5.93 10.14
CA VAL A 98 -3.49 -4.74 10.67
C VAL A 98 -3.88 -5.07 12.11
N SER A 99 -3.55 -4.17 13.03
CA SER A 99 -3.75 -4.36 14.47
C SER A 99 -4.96 -3.57 15.01
N ILE A 100 -5.53 -2.66 14.23
CA ILE A 100 -6.68 -1.82 14.65
C ILE A 100 -8.05 -2.52 14.57
N PHE A 101 -8.15 -3.64 13.85
CA PHE A 101 -9.38 -4.43 13.76
C PHE A 101 -9.22 -5.71 14.56
N THR A 102 -9.71 -5.67 15.81
CA THR A 102 -9.83 -6.85 16.68
C THR A 102 -10.95 -7.74 16.18
#